data_AF-A0A7S2J796-F1
#
_entry.id   AF-A0A7S2J796-F1
#
_cell.length_a   1.000
_cell.length_b   1.000
_cell.length_c   1.000
_cell.angle_alpha   90.00
_cell.angle_beta   90.00
_cell.angle_gamma   90.00
#
_symmetry.space_group_name_H-M   'P 1'
#
loop_
_entity.id
_entity.type
_entity.pdbx_description
1 polymer ?
#
loop_
_entity_poly.entity_id
_entity_poly.type
_entity_poly.pdbx_seq_one_letter_code
_entity_poly.pdbx_strand_id
1 'polypeptide(L)'
;VERLFPDAATPWRYPNSGALAGSARAMRELLHRLVHGPEGGGFPEDGDDQLRLQEFLLQCHDAGNAYPLRLDEECRLFQCMGEPERGWDFEPARSSSQASTPPRIRNHATSERPLVAHGCGGHGRWFLGDLYRDLRLLDYLGVQPEDLE
;
A
#
# COMPACT_ATOMS: atom_id res chain seq x y z
N VAL A 1 0.15 4.14 -23.87
CA VAL A 1 0.99 3.02 -23.37
C VAL A 1 0.91 3.11 -21.87
N GLU A 2 -0.04 2.38 -21.29
CA GLU A 2 -0.14 2.13 -19.85
C GLU A 2 1.26 1.74 -19.36
N ARG A 3 1.79 2.44 -18.35
CA ARG A 3 3.15 2.23 -17.85
C ARG A 3 3.33 0.77 -17.48
N LEU A 4 4.06 0.05 -18.31
CA LEU A 4 4.37 -1.34 -18.06
C LEU A 4 5.30 -1.44 -16.87
N PHE A 5 5.08 -2.48 -16.08
CA PHE A 5 5.97 -2.85 -15.01
C PHE A 5 7.22 -3.53 -15.59
N PRO A 6 8.41 -3.28 -15.03
CA PRO A 6 8.71 -2.23 -14.05
C PRO A 6 8.69 -0.82 -14.65
N ASP A 7 8.12 0.17 -13.96
CA ASP A 7 8.31 1.58 -14.34
C ASP A 7 9.67 2.07 -13.80
N ALA A 8 10.64 2.23 -14.70
CA ALA A 8 11.98 2.69 -14.34
C ALA A 8 12.05 4.19 -13.95
N ALA A 9 11.02 4.99 -14.24
CA ALA A 9 10.99 6.43 -13.97
C ALA A 9 10.74 6.76 -12.49
N THR A 10 10.36 5.77 -11.68
CA THR A 10 10.03 5.92 -10.27
C THR A 10 10.78 4.89 -9.41
N PRO A 11 11.02 5.15 -8.11
CA PRO A 11 11.49 4.13 -7.18
C PRO A 11 10.46 3.00 -6.95
N TRP A 12 9.15 3.30 -7.05
CA TRP A 12 8.06 2.32 -6.82
C TRP A 12 7.72 1.55 -8.08
N ARG A 13 8.68 0.73 -8.55
CA ARG A 13 8.65 0.12 -9.89
C ARG A 13 7.68 -1.05 -10.03
N TYR A 14 7.33 -1.69 -8.92
CA TYR A 14 6.64 -2.98 -8.88
C TYR A 14 5.33 -2.89 -8.11
N PRO A 15 4.33 -3.72 -8.43
CA PRO A 15 3.06 -3.70 -7.72
C PRO A 15 3.23 -4.36 -6.37
N ASN A 16 2.54 -3.86 -5.34
CA ASN A 16 2.43 -4.50 -4.03
C ASN A 16 1.03 -5.09 -3.84
N SER A 17 0.90 -6.38 -3.55
CA SER A 17 -0.41 -7.05 -3.36
C SER A 17 -1.13 -6.62 -2.09
N GLY A 18 -0.42 -6.07 -1.10
CA GLY A 18 -0.99 -5.78 0.21
C GLY A 18 -2.02 -4.66 0.25
N ALA A 19 -2.13 -3.83 -0.80
CA ALA A 19 -3.22 -2.86 -0.92
C ALA A 19 -3.57 -2.55 -2.39
N LEU A 20 -4.87 -2.57 -2.68
CA LEU A 20 -5.44 -2.20 -3.98
C LEU A 20 -6.70 -1.35 -3.73
N ALA A 21 -6.98 -0.38 -4.60
CA ALA A 21 -8.20 0.41 -4.54
C ALA A 21 -8.81 0.60 -5.93
N GLY A 22 -10.13 0.56 -5.99
CA GLY A 22 -10.89 0.76 -7.21
C GLY A 22 -12.39 0.59 -6.98
N SER A 23 -13.19 0.73 -8.04
CA SER A 23 -14.62 0.44 -7.96
C SER A 23 -14.86 -1.02 -7.58
N ALA A 24 -15.95 -1.30 -6.85
CA ALA A 24 -16.31 -2.67 -6.47
C ALA A 24 -16.39 -3.62 -7.68
N ARG A 25 -16.88 -3.12 -8.83
CA ARG A 25 -16.93 -3.88 -10.08
C ARG A 25 -15.52 -4.27 -10.56
N ALA A 26 -14.61 -3.30 -10.64
CA ALA A 26 -13.24 -3.54 -11.10
C ALA A 26 -12.49 -4.48 -10.14
N MET A 27 -12.66 -4.29 -8.83
CA MET A 27 -12.03 -5.15 -7.83
C MET A 27 -12.56 -6.57 -7.89
N ARG A 28 -13.87 -6.77 -8.04
CA ARG A 28 -14.45 -8.11 -8.19
C ARG A 28 -13.94 -8.82 -9.43
N GLU A 29 -13.88 -8.12 -10.56
CA GLU A 29 -13.35 -8.67 -11.81
C GLU A 29 -11.87 -9.05 -11.69
N LEU A 30 -11.05 -8.15 -11.12
CA LEU A 30 -9.64 -8.41 -10.84
C LEU A 30 -9.45 -9.62 -9.94
N LEU A 31 -10.12 -9.66 -8.78
CA LEU A 31 -9.99 -10.74 -7.81
C LEU A 31 -10.46 -12.08 -8.39
N HIS A 32 -11.58 -12.09 -9.13
CA HIS A 32 -12.04 -13.29 -9.82
C HIS A 32 -10.98 -13.82 -10.78
N ARG A 33 -10.36 -12.95 -11.59
CA ARG A 33 -9.30 -13.34 -12.53
C ARG A 33 -8.00 -13.75 -11.82
N LEU A 34 -7.64 -13.11 -10.71
CA LEU A 34 -6.49 -13.51 -9.90
C LEU A 34 -6.70 -14.90 -9.30
N VAL A 35 -7.87 -15.16 -8.70
CA VAL A 35 -8.15 -16.44 -8.03
C VAL A 35 -8.28 -17.57 -9.05
N HIS A 36 -9.03 -17.35 -10.12
CA HIS A 36 -9.36 -18.42 -11.06
C HIS A 36 -8.42 -18.50 -12.26
N GLY A 37 -7.62 -17.47 -12.51
CA GLY A 37 -6.83 -17.38 -13.74
C GLY A 37 -7.70 -17.35 -15.00
N PRO A 38 -7.07 -17.39 -16.19
CA PRO A 38 -7.78 -17.49 -17.46
C PRO A 38 -8.46 -18.85 -17.69
N GLU A 39 -7.99 -19.92 -17.02
CA GLU A 39 -8.45 -21.29 -17.25
C GLU A 39 -9.42 -21.85 -16.17
N GLY A 40 -9.82 -21.04 -15.18
CA GLY A 40 -10.83 -21.45 -14.20
C GLY A 40 -10.33 -22.31 -13.03
N GLY A 41 -9.04 -22.19 -12.68
CA GLY A 41 -8.42 -22.83 -11.52
C GLY A 41 -8.80 -22.19 -10.18
N GLY A 42 -7.98 -22.41 -9.15
CA GLY A 42 -8.12 -21.79 -7.83
C GLY A 42 -6.78 -21.26 -7.33
N PHE A 43 -6.82 -20.35 -6.36
CA PHE A 43 -5.63 -19.87 -5.67
C PHE A 43 -5.36 -20.77 -4.45
N PRO A 44 -4.16 -21.36 -4.32
CA PRO A 44 -3.84 -22.22 -3.19
C PRO A 44 -3.87 -21.42 -1.88
N GLU A 45 -4.28 -22.07 -0.78
CA GLU A 45 -4.36 -21.41 0.54
C GLU A 45 -3.00 -20.87 1.00
N ASP A 46 -1.91 -21.59 0.72
CA ASP A 46 -0.53 -21.17 1.01
C ASP A 46 0.13 -20.42 -0.18
N GLY A 47 -0.69 -19.92 -1.10
CA GLY A 47 -0.21 -19.20 -2.27
C GLY A 47 0.39 -17.84 -1.92
N ASP A 48 1.46 -17.47 -2.63
CA ASP A 48 2.02 -16.12 -2.57
C ASP A 48 1.17 -15.18 -3.44
N ASP A 49 0.43 -14.28 -2.80
CA ASP A 49 -0.49 -13.35 -3.47
C ASP A 49 0.24 -12.28 -4.29
N GLN A 50 1.46 -11.93 -3.88
CA GLN A 50 2.34 -10.98 -4.51
C GLN A 50 2.89 -11.57 -5.81
N LEU A 51 3.37 -12.81 -5.77
CA LEU A 51 3.80 -13.55 -6.94
C LEU A 51 2.63 -13.75 -7.90
N ARG A 52 1.47 -14.15 -7.38
CA ARG A 52 0.27 -14.38 -8.20
C ARG A 52 -0.16 -13.12 -8.96
N LEU A 53 -0.15 -11.97 -8.29
CA LEU A 53 -0.44 -10.69 -8.92
C LEU A 53 0.55 -10.39 -10.05
N GLN A 54 1.85 -10.62 -9.82
CA GLN A 54 2.88 -10.38 -10.83
C GLN A 54 2.72 -11.29 -12.05
N GLU A 55 2.55 -12.59 -11.83
CA GLU A 55 2.31 -13.57 -12.91
C GLU A 55 1.06 -13.22 -13.72
N PHE A 56 -0.03 -12.85 -13.05
CA PHE A 56 -1.27 -12.45 -13.72
C PHE A 56 -1.08 -11.22 -14.60
N LEU A 57 -0.34 -10.22 -14.15
CA LEU A 57 -0.08 -9.00 -14.93
C LEU A 57 0.80 -9.31 -16.15
N LEU A 58 1.81 -10.18 -16.00
CA LEU A 58 2.62 -10.68 -17.12
C LEU A 58 1.77 -11.44 -18.14
N GLN A 59 0.89 -12.34 -17.68
CA GLN A 59 -0.04 -13.06 -18.56
C GLN A 59 -0.99 -12.12 -19.31
N CYS A 60 -1.47 -11.04 -18.66
CA CYS A 60 -2.28 -10.04 -19.33
C CYS A 60 -1.50 -9.35 -20.46
N HIS A 61 -0.24 -9.01 -20.20
CA HIS A 61 0.65 -8.40 -21.19
C HIS A 61 0.89 -9.34 -22.39
N ASP A 62 1.29 -10.58 -22.11
CA ASP A 62 1.61 -11.58 -23.13
C ASP A 62 0.40 -11.89 -24.03
N ALA A 63 -0.81 -11.86 -23.45
CA ALA A 63 -2.07 -12.03 -24.18
C ALA A 63 -2.55 -10.76 -24.91
N GLY A 64 -1.84 -9.63 -24.80
CA GLY A 64 -2.23 -8.35 -25.41
C GLY A 64 -3.49 -7.72 -24.80
N ASN A 65 -3.86 -8.13 -23.58
CA ASN A 65 -5.00 -7.56 -22.87
C ASN A 65 -4.66 -6.19 -22.29
N ALA A 66 -5.69 -5.35 -22.11
CA ALA A 66 -5.53 -4.08 -21.41
C ALA A 66 -5.03 -4.30 -19.98
N TYR A 67 -4.15 -3.42 -19.49
CA TYR A 67 -3.62 -3.54 -18.14
C TYR A 67 -4.73 -3.24 -17.12
N PRO A 68 -5.03 -4.15 -16.19
CA PRO A 68 -6.15 -3.97 -15.27
C PRO A 68 -5.82 -3.04 -14.10
N LEU A 69 -4.57 -2.57 -13.98
CA LEU A 69 -4.06 -1.81 -12.85
C LEU A 69 -3.20 -0.62 -13.29
N ARG A 70 -3.18 0.39 -12.43
CA ARG A 70 -2.24 1.52 -12.47
C ARG A 70 -1.49 1.58 -11.14
N LEU A 71 -0.20 1.83 -11.20
CA LEU A 71 0.60 2.08 -10.01
C LEU A 71 0.35 3.46 -9.41
N ASP A 72 0.36 3.52 -8.08
CA ASP A 72 0.49 4.77 -7.32
C ASP A 72 1.97 5.15 -7.16
N GLU A 73 2.57 5.58 -8.26
CA GLU A 73 4.01 5.87 -8.36
C GLU A 73 4.43 7.17 -7.66
N GLU A 74 3.46 7.93 -7.17
CA GLU A 74 3.69 9.18 -6.43
C GLU A 74 3.37 9.02 -4.93
N CYS A 75 2.96 7.83 -4.49
CA CYS A 75 2.54 7.56 -3.11
C CYS A 75 1.41 8.49 -2.62
N ARG A 76 0.45 8.80 -3.48
CA ARG A 76 -0.71 9.64 -3.13
C ARG A 76 -1.71 8.91 -2.23
N LEU A 77 -1.87 7.62 -2.47
CA LEU A 77 -2.79 6.75 -1.75
C LEU A 77 -2.03 5.84 -0.80
N PHE A 78 -0.95 5.21 -1.28
CA PHE A 78 -0.26 4.13 -0.59
C PHE A 78 1.20 4.47 -0.34
N GLN A 79 1.65 4.23 0.89
CA GLN A 79 3.07 4.15 1.23
C GLN A 79 3.40 2.73 1.66
N CYS A 80 4.08 2.00 0.79
CA CYS A 80 4.70 0.72 1.14
C CYS A 80 6.04 0.99 1.84
N MET A 81 6.30 0.28 2.93
CA MET A 81 7.43 0.55 3.84
C MET A 81 8.37 -0.66 3.96
N GLY A 82 8.60 -1.34 2.84
CA GLY A 82 9.49 -2.51 2.78
C GLY A 82 10.96 -2.16 2.59
N GLU A 83 11.28 -0.91 2.25
CA GLU A 83 12.64 -0.45 1.99
C GLU A 83 13.49 -0.42 3.29
N PRO A 84 14.79 -0.73 3.22
CA PRO A 84 15.67 -0.69 4.39
C PRO A 84 15.82 0.70 5.02
N GLU A 85 15.70 1.75 4.21
CA GLU A 85 15.83 3.15 4.65
C GLU A 85 14.46 3.81 4.80
N ARG A 86 14.30 4.62 5.85
CA ARG A 86 13.05 5.35 6.12
C ARG A 86 12.91 6.55 5.18
N GLY A 87 12.06 6.43 4.16
CA GLY A 87 11.76 7.49 3.18
C GLY A 87 10.57 8.40 3.52
N TRP A 88 10.21 8.57 4.80
CA TRP A 88 9.08 9.39 5.22
C TRP A 88 9.31 10.16 6.53
N ASP A 89 8.58 11.26 6.68
CA ASP A 89 8.46 12.04 7.90
C ASP A 89 7.16 11.73 8.64
N PHE A 90 7.21 11.84 9.96
CA PHE A 90 6.02 11.84 10.83
C PHE A 90 5.55 13.28 11.06
N GLU A 91 4.29 13.54 10.72
CA GLU A 91 3.60 14.80 10.99
C GLU A 91 2.58 14.55 12.11
N PRO A 92 2.96 14.67 13.40
CA PRO A 92 2.04 14.46 14.50
C PRO A 92 0.92 15.52 14.51
N ALA A 93 -0.18 15.19 15.16
CA ALA A 93 -1.32 16.11 15.29
C ALA A 93 -0.86 17.43 15.94
N ARG A 94 -1.18 18.56 15.31
CA ARG A 94 -0.90 19.88 15.88
C ARG A 94 -2.09 20.31 16.72
N SER A 95 -1.85 20.47 18.03
CA SER A 95 -2.82 21.08 18.93
C SER A 95 -2.75 22.60 18.76
N SER A 96 -3.49 23.11 17.78
CA SER A 96 -3.86 24.52 17.72
C SER A 96 -5.37 24.62 17.82
N SER A 97 -5.85 25.58 18.59
CA SER A 97 -7.21 25.80 19.09
C SER A 97 -8.33 25.94 18.04
N GLN A 98 -8.08 25.64 16.78
CA GLN A 98 -9.07 25.51 15.71
C GLN A 98 -8.70 24.31 14.84
N ALA A 99 -9.51 23.23 14.92
CA ALA A 99 -9.39 21.97 14.20
C ALA A 99 -7.98 21.32 14.21
N SER A 100 -7.75 20.37 15.11
CA SER A 100 -6.51 19.57 15.09
C SER A 100 -6.39 18.82 13.77
N THR A 101 -5.35 19.11 12.99
CA THR A 101 -5.02 18.28 11.81
C THR A 101 -4.70 16.87 12.30
N PRO A 102 -5.28 15.82 11.71
CA PRO A 102 -4.96 14.45 12.08
C PRO A 102 -3.47 14.18 11.83
N PRO A 103 -2.86 13.28 12.61
CA PRO A 103 -1.48 12.88 12.37
C PRO A 103 -1.36 12.20 11.00
N ARG A 104 -0.26 12.47 10.29
CA ARG A 104 0.00 11.96 8.94
C ARG A 104 1.45 11.59 8.77
N ILE A 105 1.74 10.78 7.76
CA ILE A 105 3.09 10.65 7.22
C ILE A 105 3.22 11.47 5.95
N ARG A 106 4.45 11.88 5.65
CA ARG A 106 4.79 12.55 4.39
C ARG A 106 5.95 11.84 3.72
N ASN A 107 5.78 11.42 2.48
CA ASN A 107 6.84 10.80 1.68
C ASN A 107 7.92 11.84 1.34
N HIS A 108 9.20 11.51 1.53
CA HIS A 108 10.30 12.45 1.26
C HIS A 108 10.47 12.75 -0.22
N ALA A 109 10.37 11.73 -1.06
CA ALA A 109 10.68 11.84 -2.48
C ALA A 109 9.55 12.54 -3.26
N THR A 110 8.28 12.31 -2.89
CA THR A 110 7.12 12.88 -3.60
C THR A 110 6.46 14.03 -2.84
N SER A 111 6.80 14.25 -1.57
CA SER A 111 6.11 15.18 -0.66
C SER A 111 4.62 14.86 -0.42
N GLU A 112 4.13 13.74 -0.94
CA GLU A 112 2.75 13.33 -0.79
C GLU A 112 2.44 12.85 0.63
N ARG A 113 1.17 12.99 1.02
CA ARG A 113 0.64 12.50 2.29
C ARG A 113 -0.27 11.29 1.99
N PRO A 114 0.27 10.06 1.94
CA PRO A 114 -0.52 8.88 1.64
C PRO A 114 -1.69 8.73 2.63
N LEU A 115 -2.71 8.01 2.20
CA LEU A 115 -3.87 7.65 3.02
C LEU A 115 -3.65 6.34 3.77
N VAL A 116 -2.87 5.43 3.18
CA VAL A 116 -2.58 4.11 3.72
C VAL A 116 -1.07 3.97 3.92
N ALA A 117 -0.68 3.62 5.14
CA ALA A 117 0.69 3.22 5.46
C ALA A 117 0.73 1.70 5.61
N HIS A 118 1.45 1.01 4.72
CA HIS A 118 1.53 -0.44 4.69
C HIS A 118 2.94 -0.91 5.08
N GLY A 119 3.06 -1.48 6.28
CA GLY A 119 4.29 -2.06 6.82
C GLY A 119 4.61 -3.43 6.21
N CYS A 120 4.90 -3.48 4.92
CA CYS A 120 5.22 -4.72 4.22
C CYS A 120 6.64 -5.26 4.52
N GLY A 121 6.83 -6.57 4.40
CA GLY A 121 8.12 -7.24 4.60
C GLY A 121 8.53 -7.41 6.07
N GLY A 122 9.80 -7.78 6.30
CA GLY A 122 10.33 -8.07 7.65
C GLY A 122 10.42 -6.86 8.59
N HIS A 123 10.22 -5.64 8.09
CA HIS A 123 10.33 -4.40 8.85
C HIS A 123 9.00 -3.95 9.49
N GLY A 124 7.87 -4.61 9.16
CA GLY A 124 6.53 -4.21 9.59
C GLY A 124 6.34 -4.09 11.12
N ARG A 125 7.02 -4.93 11.92
CA ARG A 125 6.89 -4.91 13.39
C ARG A 125 7.51 -3.67 14.04
N TRP A 126 8.70 -3.28 13.59
CA TRP A 126 9.40 -2.09 14.11
C TRP A 126 8.70 -0.82 13.61
N PHE A 127 8.18 -0.88 12.39
CA PHE A 127 7.40 0.19 11.78
C PHE A 127 6.15 0.56 12.57
N LEU A 128 5.30 -0.41 12.96
CA LEU A 128 4.08 -0.08 13.70
C LEU A 128 4.40 0.64 15.01
N GLY A 129 5.42 0.19 15.73
CA GLY A 129 5.88 0.85 16.96
C GLY A 129 6.30 2.31 16.73
N ASP A 130 7.12 2.56 15.70
CA ASP A 130 7.54 3.91 15.33
C ASP A 130 6.34 4.78 14.91
N LEU A 131 5.39 4.21 14.16
CA LEU A 131 4.19 4.93 13.73
C LEU A 131 3.31 5.32 14.92
N TYR A 132 3.04 4.42 15.87
CA TYR A 132 2.27 4.76 17.08
C TYR A 132 2.98 5.82 17.92
N ARG A 133 4.30 5.67 18.12
CA ARG A 133 5.12 6.57 18.94
C ARG A 133 5.26 7.95 18.30
N ASP A 134 5.73 8.02 17.07
CA ASP A 134 6.18 9.27 16.45
C ASP A 134 5.02 10.11 15.89
N LEU A 135 3.89 9.48 15.53
CA LEU A 135 2.64 10.19 15.25
C LEU A 135 1.84 10.53 16.51
N ARG A 136 2.24 9.98 17.67
CA ARG A 136 1.49 10.07 18.94
C ARG A 136 0.04 9.63 18.76
N LEU A 137 -0.17 8.48 18.10
CA LEU A 137 -1.52 8.04 17.74
C LEU A 137 -2.37 7.70 18.95
N LEU A 138 -1.81 7.07 19.98
CA LEU A 138 -2.56 6.75 21.19
C LEU A 138 -3.08 8.02 21.87
N ASP A 139 -2.22 9.03 22.02
CA ASP A 139 -2.61 10.35 22.53
C ASP A 139 -3.71 10.99 21.67
N TYR A 140 -3.55 10.93 20.34
CA TYR A 140 -4.53 11.50 19.39
C TYR A 140 -5.88 10.80 19.44
N LEU A 141 -5.87 9.47 19.58
CA LEU A 141 -7.06 8.64 19.72
C LEU A 141 -7.66 8.68 21.14
N GLY A 142 -6.96 9.29 22.10
CA GLY A 142 -7.36 9.35 23.50
C GLY A 142 -7.20 8.04 24.26
N VAL A 143 -6.46 7.07 23.70
CA VAL A 143 -6.24 5.74 24.29
C VAL A 143 -5.26 5.84 25.45
N GLN A 144 -5.66 5.34 26.62
CA GLN A 144 -4.84 5.29 27.82
C GLN A 144 -4.17 3.92 27.99
N PRO A 145 -3.10 3.80 28.80
CA PRO A 145 -2.46 2.51 29.06
C PRO A 145 -3.42 1.42 29.56
N GLU A 146 -4.42 1.79 30.35
CA GLU A 146 -5.43 0.86 30.88
C GLU A 146 -6.35 0.28 29.81
N ASP A 147 -6.43 0.89 28.62
CA ASP A 147 -7.21 0.38 27.49
C ASP A 147 -6.49 -0.74 26.70
N LEU A 148 -5.23 -1.02 27.02
CA LEU A 148 -4.36 -1.97 26.29
C LEU A 148 -4.15 -3.30 27.04
N GLU A 149 -4.76 -3.46 28.22
CA GLU A 149 -4.73 -4.67 29.06
C GLU A 149 -5.94 -5.59 28.80
#